data_AF-A0A3D0LEP2-F1
#
_entry.id   AF-A0A3D0LEP2-F1
#
_cell.length_a   1.000
_cell.length_b   1.000
_cell.length_c   1.000
_cell.angle_alpha   90.00
_cell.angle_beta   90.00
_cell.angle_gamma   90.00
#
_symmetry.space_group_name_H-M   'P 1'
#
loop_
_entity.id
_entity.type
_entity.pdbx_description
1 polymer ?
#
loop_
_entity_poly.entity_id
_entity_poly.type
_entity_poly.pdbx_seq_one_letter_code
_entity_poly.pdbx_strand_id
1 'polypeptide(L)'
;PGLGFDDTVGEIHTLKQIFAVELPENGFLFPEFNERSADDNAVLYSSRRTDYMQDALLSNVLDVTMTLPAKQQKDGFTELVTDVLGEESNFETILSIQENLRETIRDKKNEAVGETVFLDKNTMRNVFEKSGVSDERLNRFDKKYDEQFDMKKIRDRQIDSEIVDETMEVSGTGRREAAPMVKIDEKLFADNVAPVRNIEVRNSNMVLRVNTKHTDIIDTRVIDGRKCLVIELTDDMTVNGIPVAEGTVSK
;
A
#
# COMPACT_ATOMS: atom_id res chain seq x y z
N PRO A 1 -34.93 -2.45 13.45
CA PRO A 1 -35.49 -2.69 14.81
C PRO A 1 -36.45 -3.89 14.78
N GLY A 2 -36.20 -4.92 15.60
CA GLY A 2 -37.07 -6.10 15.69
C GLY A 2 -38.26 -5.87 16.62
N LEU A 3 -39.40 -6.48 16.33
CA LEU A 3 -40.54 -6.57 17.25
C LEU A 3 -40.35 -7.81 18.15
N GLY A 4 -40.74 -7.71 19.41
CA GLY A 4 -40.68 -8.80 20.36
C GLY A 4 -41.74 -8.67 21.44
N PHE A 5 -42.08 -9.80 22.04
CA PHE A 5 -43.13 -9.90 23.05
C PHE A 5 -42.55 -9.57 24.42
N ASP A 6 -43.19 -8.65 25.15
CA ASP A 6 -42.83 -8.30 26.52
C ASP A 6 -43.71 -9.09 27.49
N ASP A 7 -43.14 -10.10 28.15
CA ASP A 7 -43.86 -10.98 29.08
C ASP A 7 -44.40 -10.25 30.32
N THR A 8 -43.88 -9.05 30.65
CA THR A 8 -44.34 -8.28 31.81
C THR A 8 -45.58 -7.45 31.52
N VAL A 9 -45.75 -7.03 30.26
CA VAL A 9 -46.87 -6.20 29.80
C VAL A 9 -47.86 -7.00 28.94
N GLY A 10 -47.46 -8.18 28.43
CA GLY A 10 -48.28 -9.06 27.61
C GLY A 10 -48.52 -8.55 26.19
N GLU A 11 -47.70 -7.62 25.70
CA GLU A 11 -47.86 -6.95 24.42
C GLU A 11 -46.61 -7.06 23.54
N ILE A 12 -46.79 -6.94 22.22
CA ILE A 12 -45.68 -6.87 21.27
C ILE A 12 -45.20 -5.42 21.17
N HIS A 13 -43.96 -5.17 21.56
CA HIS A 13 -43.33 -3.87 21.42
C HIS A 13 -42.12 -3.93 20.49
N THR A 14 -41.63 -2.76 20.07
CA THR A 14 -40.30 -2.67 19.45
C THR A 14 -39.28 -3.01 20.53
N LEU A 15 -38.49 -4.06 20.32
CA LEU A 15 -37.48 -4.49 21.29
C LEU A 15 -36.53 -3.32 21.55
N LYS A 16 -36.43 -2.88 22.81
CA LYS A 16 -35.27 -2.09 23.25
C LYS A 16 -34.05 -2.98 23.06
N GLN A 17 -33.13 -2.58 22.20
CA GLN A 17 -31.89 -3.29 21.97
C GLN A 17 -31.02 -3.17 23.23
N ILE A 18 -31.17 -4.09 24.19
CA ILE A 18 -30.46 -4.07 25.49
C ILE A 18 -29.02 -4.64 25.36
N PHE A 19 -28.70 -5.20 24.20
CA PHE A 19 -27.36 -5.65 23.86
C PHE A 19 -26.93 -4.91 22.59
N ALA A 20 -26.52 -3.66 22.76
CA ALA A 20 -25.62 -3.08 21.77
C ALA A 20 -24.24 -3.69 22.03
N VAL A 21 -24.04 -4.93 21.58
CA VAL A 21 -22.69 -5.47 21.47
C VAL A 21 -22.03 -4.65 20.36
N GLU A 22 -20.94 -3.98 20.68
CA GLU A 22 -20.17 -3.26 19.67
C GLU A 22 -19.72 -4.24 18.58
N LEU A 23 -19.50 -3.72 17.37
CA LEU A 23 -18.96 -4.54 16.30
C LEU A 23 -17.60 -5.09 16.77
N PRO A 24 -17.34 -6.40 16.56
CA PRO A 24 -16.09 -6.99 17.00
C PRO A 24 -14.90 -6.25 16.36
N GLU A 25 -13.89 -5.93 17.17
CA GLU A 25 -12.66 -5.30 16.68
C GLU A 25 -11.82 -6.26 15.83
N ASN A 26 -11.83 -7.55 16.20
CA ASN A 26 -11.19 -8.63 15.49
C ASN A 26 -12.20 -9.77 15.29
N GLY A 27 -12.15 -10.42 14.14
CA GLY A 27 -13.01 -11.55 13.83
C GLY A 27 -12.34 -12.49 12.84
N PHE A 28 -12.77 -13.75 12.83
CA PHE A 28 -12.37 -14.71 11.81
C PHE A 28 -13.57 -15.51 11.32
N LEU A 29 -13.49 -15.97 10.08
CA LEU A 29 -14.47 -16.86 9.46
C LEU A 29 -13.74 -18.12 8.99
N PHE A 30 -14.22 -19.28 9.45
CA PHE A 30 -13.75 -20.59 9.03
C PHE A 30 -14.96 -21.50 8.71
N PRO A 31 -14.94 -22.24 7.60
CA PRO A 31 -13.97 -22.12 6.50
C PRO A 31 -14.08 -20.75 5.80
N GLU A 32 -13.03 -20.32 5.09
CA GLU A 32 -13.15 -19.20 4.16
C GLU A 32 -14.11 -19.59 3.02
N PHE A 33 -14.87 -18.62 2.50
CA PHE A 33 -15.72 -18.84 1.34
C PHE A 33 -15.21 -18.03 0.16
N ASN A 34 -14.54 -18.72 -0.77
CA ASN A 34 -14.07 -18.17 -2.05
C ASN A 34 -14.81 -18.88 -3.20
N GLU A 35 -15.02 -18.19 -4.33
CA GLU A 35 -15.63 -18.76 -5.55
C GLU A 35 -16.99 -19.49 -5.37
N ARG A 36 -17.78 -19.09 -4.36
CA ARG A 36 -19.05 -19.74 -3.95
C ARG A 36 -18.89 -21.15 -3.38
N SER A 37 -17.69 -21.53 -2.98
CA SER A 37 -17.34 -22.77 -2.28
C SER A 37 -16.76 -22.48 -0.89
N ALA A 38 -16.75 -23.50 -0.02
CA ALA A 38 -16.02 -23.47 1.25
C ALA A 38 -14.58 -23.97 1.02
N ASP A 39 -13.61 -23.29 1.62
CA ASP A 39 -12.21 -23.66 1.64
C ASP A 39 -11.79 -24.02 3.08
N ASP A 40 -11.74 -25.33 3.35
CA ASP A 40 -11.41 -25.88 4.68
C ASP A 40 -9.93 -25.69 5.06
N ASN A 41 -9.09 -25.19 4.14
CA ASN A 41 -7.67 -24.91 4.39
C ASN A 41 -7.41 -23.42 4.66
N ALA A 42 -8.43 -22.57 4.63
CA ALA A 42 -8.26 -21.13 4.72
C ALA A 42 -9.20 -20.50 5.77
N VAL A 43 -8.73 -19.41 6.36
CA VAL A 43 -9.44 -18.61 7.36
C VAL A 43 -9.42 -17.17 6.91
N LEU A 44 -10.59 -16.55 6.82
CA LEU A 44 -10.67 -15.10 6.60
C LEU A 44 -10.54 -14.40 7.95
N TYR A 45 -9.43 -13.72 8.19
CA TYR A 45 -9.21 -12.90 9.39
C TYR A 45 -9.49 -11.42 9.09
N SER A 46 -10.25 -10.76 9.96
CA SER A 46 -10.58 -9.35 9.89
C SER A 46 -10.16 -8.64 11.16
N SER A 47 -9.51 -7.48 11.02
CA SER A 47 -9.19 -6.60 12.13
C SER A 47 -9.51 -5.16 11.75
N ARG A 48 -10.12 -4.42 12.68
CA ARG A 48 -10.40 -3.00 12.55
C ARG A 48 -9.13 -2.14 12.69
N ARG A 49 -8.11 -2.66 13.38
CA ARG A 49 -6.84 -2.00 13.69
C ARG A 49 -5.68 -2.75 13.02
N THR A 50 -5.31 -2.34 11.82
CA THR A 50 -4.18 -2.94 11.09
C THR A 50 -2.82 -2.66 11.73
N ASP A 51 -2.78 -1.71 12.66
CA ASP A 51 -1.64 -1.33 13.50
C ASP A 51 -1.47 -2.24 14.73
N TYR A 52 -2.50 -3.02 15.11
CA TYR A 52 -2.48 -3.88 16.29
C TYR A 52 -2.90 -5.31 15.92
N MET A 53 -1.92 -6.22 15.84
CA MET A 53 -2.15 -7.60 15.40
C MET A 53 -2.16 -8.57 16.58
N GLN A 54 -3.03 -9.57 16.51
CA GLN A 54 -3.14 -10.63 17.52
C GLN A 54 -2.09 -11.72 17.28
N ASP A 55 -0.84 -11.42 17.62
CA ASP A 55 0.31 -12.26 17.33
C ASP A 55 0.18 -13.70 17.83
N ALA A 56 -0.34 -13.88 19.04
CA ALA A 56 -0.55 -15.20 19.63
C ALA A 56 -1.54 -16.04 18.82
N LEU A 57 -2.60 -15.44 18.27
CA LEU A 57 -3.58 -16.12 17.43
C LEU A 57 -2.92 -16.55 16.11
N LEU A 58 -2.20 -15.63 15.48
CA LEU A 58 -1.57 -15.84 14.18
C LEU A 58 -0.45 -16.89 14.24
N SER A 59 0.39 -16.86 15.27
CA SER A 59 1.52 -17.80 15.39
C SER A 59 1.14 -19.14 16.01
N ASN A 60 0.33 -19.15 17.07
CA ASN A 60 0.14 -20.35 17.89
C ASN A 60 -1.11 -21.13 17.50
N VAL A 61 -2.13 -20.45 16.94
CA VAL A 61 -3.38 -21.09 16.53
C VAL A 61 -3.39 -21.33 15.03
N LEU A 62 -3.09 -20.31 14.23
CA LEU A 62 -3.13 -20.41 12.77
C LEU A 62 -1.78 -20.87 12.16
N ASP A 63 -0.66 -20.72 12.88
CA ASP A 63 0.73 -20.96 12.38
C ASP A 63 0.98 -20.37 10.99
N VAL A 64 0.44 -19.16 10.74
CA VAL A 64 0.57 -18.47 9.45
C VAL A 64 1.77 -17.55 9.42
N THR A 65 2.29 -17.32 8.22
CA THR A 65 3.21 -16.22 7.98
C THR A 65 2.45 -14.94 7.67
N MET A 66 2.86 -13.84 8.28
CA MET A 66 2.34 -12.51 7.96
C MET A 66 3.14 -11.88 6.82
N THR A 67 2.55 -10.90 6.15
CA THR A 67 3.25 -9.99 5.24
C THR A 67 2.99 -8.57 5.72
N LEU A 68 3.75 -7.58 5.24
CA LEU A 68 3.46 -6.19 5.61
C LEU A 68 2.04 -5.79 5.23
N PRO A 69 1.39 -4.93 6.03
CA PRO A 69 0.18 -4.25 5.60
C PRO A 69 0.39 -3.53 4.26
N ALA A 70 -0.64 -3.54 3.40
CA ALA A 70 -0.60 -2.88 2.09
C ALA A 70 -0.15 -1.40 2.16
N LYS A 71 -0.58 -0.68 3.19
CA LYS A 71 -0.17 0.70 3.46
C LYS A 71 1.34 0.81 3.69
N GLN A 72 1.91 -0.07 4.52
CA GLN A 72 3.35 -0.06 4.82
C GLN A 72 4.18 -0.44 3.58
N GLN A 73 3.71 -1.39 2.77
CA GLN A 73 4.35 -1.73 1.49
C GLN A 73 4.40 -0.52 0.54
N LYS A 74 3.29 0.21 0.43
CA LYS A 74 3.16 1.39 -0.43
C LYS A 74 4.02 2.55 0.04
N ASP A 75 3.95 2.85 1.34
CA ASP A 75 4.68 3.96 1.95
C ASP A 75 6.20 3.66 1.90
N GLY A 76 6.61 2.44 2.25
CA GLY A 76 8.00 1.99 2.17
C GLY A 76 8.55 2.00 0.74
N PHE A 77 7.73 1.69 -0.28
CA PHE A 77 8.16 1.83 -1.68
C PHE A 77 8.37 3.30 -2.06
N THR A 78 7.48 4.19 -1.63
CA THR A 78 7.59 5.63 -1.90
C THR A 78 8.84 6.21 -1.23
N GLU A 79 9.13 5.80 0.00
CA GLU A 79 10.34 6.16 0.72
C GLU A 79 11.59 5.59 0.04
N LEU A 80 11.57 4.32 -0.38
CA LEU A 80 12.68 3.70 -1.12
C LEU A 80 13.01 4.48 -2.40
N VAL A 81 12.01 4.83 -3.21
CA VAL A 81 12.21 5.63 -4.43
C VAL A 81 12.84 6.99 -4.08
N THR A 82 12.33 7.65 -3.04
CA THR A 82 12.82 8.96 -2.60
C THR A 82 14.28 8.89 -2.13
N ASP A 83 14.62 7.91 -1.31
CA ASP A 83 15.96 7.72 -0.75
C ASP A 83 17.00 7.34 -1.81
N VAL A 84 16.63 6.47 -2.75
CA VAL A 84 17.54 6.01 -3.82
C VAL A 84 17.81 7.11 -4.84
N LEU A 85 16.78 7.89 -5.20
CA LEU A 85 16.95 9.00 -6.14
C LEU A 85 17.59 10.24 -5.49
N GLY A 86 17.33 10.46 -4.20
CA GLY A 86 17.81 11.62 -3.44
C GLY A 86 17.21 12.95 -3.90
N GLU A 87 17.80 14.05 -3.44
CA GLU A 87 17.30 15.42 -3.70
C GLU A 87 17.41 15.84 -5.19
N GLU A 88 18.30 15.21 -5.96
CA GLU A 88 18.48 15.45 -7.39
C GLU A 88 17.66 14.49 -8.27
N SER A 89 16.49 14.06 -7.78
CA SER A 89 15.55 13.31 -8.61
C SER A 89 15.05 14.20 -9.77
N ASN A 90 15.11 13.68 -10.98
CA ASN A 90 14.49 14.33 -12.14
C ASN A 90 13.08 13.71 -12.35
N PHE A 91 12.18 14.48 -12.98
CA PHE A 91 10.81 14.02 -13.24
C PHE A 91 10.78 12.80 -14.17
N GLU A 92 11.67 12.80 -15.17
CA GLU A 92 11.77 11.75 -16.19
C GLU A 92 12.10 10.38 -15.58
N THR A 93 13.10 10.27 -14.71
CA THR A 93 13.46 9.00 -14.05
C THR A 93 12.33 8.49 -13.16
N ILE A 94 11.60 9.37 -12.46
CA ILE A 94 10.43 8.95 -11.66
C ILE A 94 9.35 8.36 -12.57
N LEU A 95 9.08 9.02 -13.70
CA LEU A 95 8.12 8.53 -14.68
C LEU A 95 8.56 7.18 -15.27
N SER A 96 9.85 7.05 -15.62
CA SER A 96 10.43 5.79 -16.11
C SER A 96 10.33 4.66 -15.09
N ILE A 97 10.55 4.92 -13.79
CA ILE A 97 10.36 3.91 -12.73
C ILE A 97 8.92 3.44 -12.69
N GLN A 98 7.96 4.36 -12.72
CA GLN A 98 6.54 4.00 -12.72
C GLN A 98 6.17 3.19 -13.97
N GLU A 99 6.65 3.58 -15.13
CA GLU A 99 6.37 2.86 -16.36
C GLU A 99 6.99 1.44 -16.37
N ASN A 100 8.27 1.32 -16.09
CA ASN A 100 8.98 0.05 -16.04
C ASN A 100 8.40 -0.89 -14.96
N LEU A 101 7.96 -0.35 -13.82
CA LEU A 101 7.29 -1.12 -12.78
C LEU A 101 5.94 -1.66 -13.27
N ARG A 102 5.14 -0.81 -13.92
CA ARG A 102 3.85 -1.20 -14.49
C ARG A 102 4.01 -2.30 -15.53
N GLU A 103 5.00 -2.18 -16.41
CA GLU A 103 5.29 -3.18 -17.44
C GLU A 103 5.71 -4.51 -16.79
N THR A 104 6.67 -4.47 -15.86
CA THR A 104 7.14 -5.66 -15.13
C THR A 104 6.01 -6.39 -14.40
N ILE A 105 5.11 -5.65 -13.76
CA ILE A 105 3.92 -6.22 -13.08
C ILE A 105 2.97 -6.86 -14.11
N ARG A 106 2.74 -6.18 -15.24
CA ARG A 106 1.85 -6.68 -16.29
C ARG A 106 2.39 -7.99 -16.88
N ASP A 107 3.69 -8.06 -17.15
CA ASP A 107 4.33 -9.25 -17.71
C ASP A 107 4.21 -10.44 -16.75
N LYS A 108 4.55 -10.23 -15.47
CA LYS A 108 4.37 -11.27 -14.44
C LYS A 108 2.92 -11.72 -14.29
N LYS A 109 1.94 -10.81 -14.38
CA LYS A 109 0.50 -11.17 -14.34
C LYS A 109 0.06 -11.98 -15.56
N ASN A 110 0.65 -11.74 -16.72
CA ASN A 110 0.37 -12.53 -17.92
C ASN A 110 1.01 -13.93 -17.85
N GLU A 111 2.18 -14.06 -17.20
CA GLU A 111 2.84 -15.34 -16.97
C GLU A 111 2.10 -16.20 -15.93
N ALA A 112 1.57 -15.57 -14.89
CA ALA A 112 0.89 -16.22 -13.76
C ALA A 112 -0.60 -15.83 -13.69
N VAL A 113 -1.37 -16.21 -14.73
CA VAL A 113 -2.79 -15.84 -14.85
C VAL A 113 -3.61 -16.43 -13.71
N GLY A 114 -4.25 -15.55 -12.94
CA GLY A 114 -5.09 -15.94 -11.79
C GLY A 114 -4.32 -16.08 -10.48
N GLU A 115 -3.00 -15.90 -10.49
CA GLU A 115 -2.18 -15.97 -9.28
C GLU A 115 -1.82 -14.58 -8.75
N THR A 116 -1.54 -14.51 -7.43
CA THR A 116 -1.03 -13.29 -6.82
C THR A 116 0.42 -13.06 -7.22
N VAL A 117 0.73 -11.86 -7.72
CA VAL A 117 2.07 -11.51 -8.18
C VAL A 117 2.86 -10.83 -7.08
N PHE A 118 4.10 -11.31 -6.89
CA PHE A 118 5.06 -10.76 -5.95
C PHE A 118 6.28 -10.14 -6.67
N LEU A 119 6.82 -9.09 -6.08
CA LEU A 119 8.06 -8.45 -6.51
C LEU A 119 9.14 -8.75 -5.48
N ASP A 120 10.17 -9.48 -5.89
CA ASP A 120 11.35 -9.68 -5.07
C ASP A 120 12.34 -8.51 -5.23
N LYS A 121 13.36 -8.49 -4.37
CA LYS A 121 14.43 -7.49 -4.36
C LYS A 121 15.10 -7.34 -5.73
N ASN A 122 15.36 -8.46 -6.41
CA ASN A 122 16.03 -8.46 -7.71
C ASN A 122 15.16 -7.85 -8.81
N THR A 123 13.89 -8.22 -8.84
CA THR A 123 12.89 -7.65 -9.75
C THR A 123 12.80 -6.15 -9.54
N MET A 124 12.73 -5.71 -8.29
CA MET A 124 12.66 -4.29 -7.96
C MET A 124 13.95 -3.56 -8.34
N ARG A 125 15.12 -4.13 -8.07
CA ARG A 125 16.41 -3.56 -8.49
C ARG A 125 16.48 -3.39 -10.01
N ASN A 126 16.03 -4.40 -10.75
CA ASN A 126 15.99 -4.36 -12.22
C ASN A 126 15.07 -3.26 -12.75
N VAL A 127 13.95 -2.96 -12.06
CA VAL A 127 13.08 -1.84 -12.42
C VAL A 127 13.84 -0.52 -12.32
N PHE A 128 14.58 -0.29 -11.24
CA PHE A 128 15.37 0.94 -11.07
C PHE A 128 16.48 1.04 -12.12
N GLU A 129 17.19 -0.06 -12.38
CA GLU A 129 18.25 -0.13 -13.38
C GLU A 129 17.73 0.18 -14.80
N LYS A 130 16.63 -0.45 -15.22
CA LYS A 130 15.97 -0.18 -16.50
C LYS A 130 15.42 1.25 -16.62
N SER A 131 15.23 1.93 -15.49
CA SER A 131 14.73 3.30 -15.44
C SER A 131 15.84 4.36 -15.49
N GLY A 132 17.09 3.96 -15.74
CA GLY A 132 18.22 4.87 -15.88
C GLY A 132 18.80 5.35 -14.55
N VAL A 133 18.52 4.66 -13.45
CA VAL A 133 19.17 4.94 -12.16
C VAL A 133 20.62 4.47 -12.23
N SER A 134 21.57 5.36 -11.90
CA SER A 134 23.00 5.05 -11.98
C SER A 134 23.42 3.96 -10.99
N ASP A 135 24.47 3.21 -11.33
CA ASP A 135 25.03 2.16 -10.46
C ASP A 135 25.41 2.67 -9.07
N GLU A 136 25.90 3.91 -8.98
CA GLU A 136 26.23 4.55 -7.70
C GLU A 136 25.00 4.70 -6.80
N ARG A 137 23.84 5.03 -7.37
CA ARG A 137 22.56 5.10 -6.65
C ARG A 137 21.99 3.72 -6.37
N LEU A 138 22.16 2.75 -7.27
CA LEU A 138 21.78 1.36 -7.06
C LEU A 138 22.57 0.70 -5.91
N ASN A 139 23.80 1.13 -5.62
CA ASN A 139 24.51 0.65 -4.42
C ASN A 139 23.80 1.01 -3.11
N ARG A 140 23.03 2.11 -3.10
CA ARG A 140 22.19 2.49 -1.96
C ARG A 140 20.91 1.65 -1.90
N PHE A 141 20.41 1.20 -3.05
CA PHE A 141 19.18 0.42 -3.16
C PHE A 141 19.22 -0.82 -2.28
N ASP A 142 20.28 -1.64 -2.36
CA ASP A 142 20.29 -2.93 -1.66
C ASP A 142 20.18 -2.77 -0.14
N LYS A 143 20.93 -1.82 0.41
CA LYS A 143 20.90 -1.49 1.84
C LYS A 143 19.55 -0.90 2.24
N LYS A 144 19.00 0.01 1.44
CA LYS A 144 17.74 0.69 1.73
C LYS A 144 16.52 -0.21 1.59
N TYR A 145 16.52 -1.11 0.61
CA TYR A 145 15.50 -2.12 0.46
C TYR A 145 15.45 -2.99 1.72
N ASP A 146 16.61 -3.47 2.18
CA ASP A 146 16.65 -4.25 3.42
C ASP A 146 16.20 -3.38 4.61
N GLU A 147 16.63 -2.12 4.76
CA GLU A 147 16.16 -1.28 5.87
C GLU A 147 14.63 -1.03 5.89
N GLN A 148 14.02 -0.90 4.71
CA GLN A 148 12.59 -0.59 4.54
C GLN A 148 11.68 -1.82 4.54
N PHE A 149 12.21 -2.99 4.17
CA PHE A 149 11.44 -4.23 4.00
C PHE A 149 12.00 -5.43 4.80
N ASP A 150 13.05 -5.24 5.61
CA ASP A 150 13.48 -6.22 6.63
C ASP A 150 12.48 -6.20 7.78
N MET A 151 11.53 -7.13 7.69
CA MET A 151 10.36 -7.17 8.55
C MET A 151 10.69 -7.48 10.01
N LYS A 152 11.82 -8.12 10.28
CA LYS A 152 12.32 -8.32 11.64
C LYS A 152 12.58 -6.96 12.30
N LYS A 153 13.30 -6.07 11.62
CA LYS A 153 13.62 -4.72 12.14
C LYS A 153 12.40 -3.81 12.23
N ILE A 154 11.41 -3.95 11.35
CA ILE A 154 10.17 -3.17 11.42
C ILE A 154 9.36 -3.59 12.65
N ARG A 155 9.27 -4.89 12.91
CA ARG A 155 8.56 -5.41 14.08
C ARG A 155 9.28 -5.11 15.38
N ASP A 156 10.60 -5.26 15.45
CA ASP A 156 11.40 -4.89 16.63
C ASP A 156 11.14 -3.41 17.00
N ARG A 157 11.07 -2.52 16.01
CA ARG A 157 10.68 -1.10 16.21
C ARG A 157 9.25 -0.92 16.70
N GLN A 158 8.30 -1.71 16.22
CA GLN A 158 6.89 -1.64 16.66
C GLN A 158 6.73 -2.16 18.10
N ILE A 159 7.38 -3.27 18.45
CA ILE A 159 7.41 -3.83 19.81
C ILE A 159 8.03 -2.82 20.78
N ASP A 160 9.16 -2.20 20.42
CA ASP A 160 9.81 -1.18 21.25
C ASP A 160 8.92 0.06 21.45
N SER A 161 8.10 0.43 20.45
CA SER A 161 7.16 1.56 20.56
C SER A 161 5.98 1.28 21.50
N GLU A 162 5.51 0.03 21.58
CA GLU A 162 4.42 -0.39 22.48
C GLU A 162 4.89 -0.50 23.93
N ILE A 163 6.13 -0.95 24.18
CA ILE A 163 6.72 -1.02 25.52
C ILE A 163 6.87 0.36 26.17
N VAL A 164 7.07 1.42 25.36
CA VAL A 164 7.21 2.79 25.87
C VAL A 164 5.86 3.37 26.32
N ASP A 165 4.76 2.98 25.67
CA ASP A 165 3.41 3.44 26.02
C ASP A 165 2.84 2.73 27.27
N GLU A 166 3.25 1.47 27.52
CA GLU A 166 2.85 0.65 28.68
C GLU A 166 3.75 0.80 29.93
N THR A 167 4.41 1.94 30.15
CA THR A 167 5.10 2.21 31.44
C THR A 167 4.13 2.49 32.60
N MET A 168 3.21 1.55 32.87
CA MET A 168 2.72 1.29 34.22
C MET A 168 3.56 0.17 34.83
N GLU A 169 4.24 0.47 35.93
CA GLU A 169 5.04 -0.49 36.69
C GLU A 169 4.20 -1.71 37.10
N VAL A 170 4.42 -2.86 36.46
CA VAL A 170 4.02 -4.15 37.00
C VAL A 170 5.26 -4.81 37.60
N SER A 171 5.40 -4.64 38.90
CA SER A 171 6.33 -5.40 39.73
C SER A 171 5.95 -6.88 39.70
N GLY A 172 6.60 -7.67 38.84
CA GLY A 172 6.39 -9.11 38.76
C GLY A 172 7.58 -9.80 38.12
N THR A 173 8.45 -10.39 38.94
CA THR A 173 9.48 -11.34 38.51
C THR A 173 8.82 -12.63 38.03
N GLY A 174 8.33 -12.63 36.79
CA GLY A 174 7.84 -13.80 36.07
C GLY A 174 8.64 -13.96 34.79
N ARG A 175 9.07 -15.19 34.48
CA ARG A 175 9.80 -15.54 33.25
C ARG A 175 9.12 -14.87 32.05
N ARG A 176 9.90 -14.12 31.26
CA ARG A 176 9.53 -13.73 29.90
C ARG A 176 9.36 -15.02 29.08
N GLU A 177 8.17 -15.61 29.11
CA GLU A 177 7.77 -16.52 28.04
C GLU A 177 7.87 -15.71 26.75
N ALA A 178 8.67 -16.18 25.80
CA ALA A 178 8.96 -15.44 24.58
C ALA A 178 7.64 -15.02 23.92
N ALA A 179 7.45 -13.72 23.72
CA ALA A 179 6.27 -13.22 23.03
C ALA A 179 6.14 -13.97 21.68
N PRO A 180 4.95 -14.48 21.35
CA PRO A 180 4.75 -15.22 20.12
C PRO A 180 5.27 -14.43 18.91
N MET A 181 6.33 -14.93 18.28
CA MET A 181 6.88 -14.32 17.07
C MET A 181 6.15 -14.91 15.88
N VAL A 182 5.18 -14.18 15.32
CA VAL A 182 4.58 -14.56 14.04
C VAL A 182 5.68 -14.56 12.99
N LYS A 183 5.82 -15.65 12.24
CA LYS A 183 6.75 -15.73 11.12
C LYS A 183 6.34 -14.68 10.07
N ILE A 184 7.29 -13.95 9.49
CA ILE A 184 6.98 -12.96 8.47
C ILE A 184 7.61 -13.38 7.15
N ASP A 185 6.83 -13.25 6.08
CA ASP A 185 7.22 -13.52 4.71
C ASP A 185 7.56 -12.18 4.01
N GLU A 186 8.75 -12.09 3.41
CA GLU A 186 9.28 -10.89 2.76
C GLU A 186 8.71 -10.74 1.34
N LYS A 187 7.38 -10.74 1.24
CA LYS A 187 6.65 -10.64 -0.02
C LYS A 187 6.10 -9.23 -0.22
N LEU A 188 6.58 -8.57 -1.26
CA LEU A 188 6.01 -7.33 -1.75
C LEU A 188 4.96 -7.64 -2.81
N PHE A 189 3.69 -7.37 -2.51
CA PHE A 189 2.61 -7.63 -3.43
C PHE A 189 2.64 -6.58 -4.53
N ALA A 190 2.60 -7.03 -5.78
CA ALA A 190 2.62 -6.14 -6.93
C ALA A 190 1.51 -5.08 -6.85
N ASP A 191 0.30 -5.46 -6.41
CA ASP A 191 -0.84 -4.54 -6.33
C ASP A 191 -0.70 -3.45 -5.25
N ASN A 192 0.12 -3.67 -4.22
CA ASN A 192 0.33 -2.69 -3.15
C ASN A 192 1.33 -1.60 -3.55
N VAL A 193 2.25 -1.90 -4.46
CA VAL A 193 3.26 -0.96 -4.97
C VAL A 193 3.06 -0.55 -6.41
N ALA A 194 2.09 -1.15 -7.10
CA ALA A 194 1.76 -0.84 -8.47
C ALA A 194 1.49 0.66 -8.64
N PRO A 195 1.98 1.27 -9.73
CA PRO A 195 1.65 2.63 -10.07
C PRO A 195 0.13 2.81 -10.14
N VAL A 196 -0.35 3.87 -9.50
CA VAL A 196 -1.76 4.24 -9.51
C VAL A 196 -2.22 4.62 -10.92
N ARG A 197 -3.54 4.55 -11.17
CA ARG A 197 -4.14 4.90 -12.47
C ARG A 197 -3.80 6.30 -12.97
N ASN A 198 -3.46 7.23 -12.07
CA ASN A 198 -3.12 8.60 -12.42
C ASN A 198 -1.80 9.00 -11.77
N ILE A 199 -0.93 9.64 -12.54
CA ILE A 199 0.21 10.39 -12.02
C ILE A 199 -0.30 11.69 -11.44
N GLU A 200 0.12 12.01 -10.23
CA GLU A 200 -0.20 13.26 -9.55
C GLU A 200 1.07 14.10 -9.39
N VAL A 201 1.10 15.26 -10.02
CA VAL A 201 2.16 16.26 -9.85
C VAL A 201 1.59 17.40 -9.02
N ARG A 202 2.18 17.63 -7.84
CA ARG A 202 1.67 18.59 -6.86
C ARG A 202 2.73 19.61 -6.50
N ASN A 203 2.31 20.86 -6.40
CA ASN A 203 3.04 21.91 -5.69
C ASN A 203 2.10 22.62 -4.70
N SER A 204 2.54 23.70 -4.06
CA SER A 204 1.76 24.44 -3.06
C SER A 204 0.43 25.00 -3.57
N ASN A 205 0.31 25.25 -4.88
CA ASN A 205 -0.81 25.99 -5.47
C ASN A 205 -1.56 25.20 -6.56
N MET A 206 -1.09 24.00 -6.90
CA MET A 206 -1.61 23.23 -8.04
C MET A 206 -1.48 21.74 -7.80
N VAL A 207 -2.48 21.00 -8.27
CA VAL A 207 -2.45 19.55 -8.44
C VAL A 207 -2.77 19.26 -9.90
N LEU A 208 -1.82 18.69 -10.61
CA LEU A 208 -2.01 18.14 -11.95
C LEU A 208 -2.19 16.63 -11.82
N ARG A 209 -3.24 16.10 -12.43
CA ARG A 209 -3.50 14.65 -12.49
C ARG A 209 -3.59 14.23 -13.94
N VAL A 210 -2.73 13.28 -14.33
CA VAL A 210 -2.69 12.73 -15.68
C VAL A 210 -2.84 11.22 -15.61
N ASN A 211 -3.63 10.65 -16.51
CA ASN A 211 -3.79 9.21 -16.58
C ASN A 211 -2.46 8.57 -17.00
N THR A 212 -2.07 7.47 -16.35
CA THR A 212 -0.80 6.78 -16.67
C THR A 212 -0.71 6.20 -18.08
N LYS A 213 -1.82 6.17 -18.83
CA LYS A 213 -1.85 5.81 -20.25
C LYS A 213 -1.52 6.96 -21.21
N HIS A 214 -1.46 8.19 -20.71
CA HIS A 214 -1.26 9.42 -21.49
C HIS A 214 -0.10 10.22 -20.90
N THR A 215 1.01 9.56 -20.57
CA THR A 215 2.19 10.21 -19.99
C THR A 215 3.10 10.81 -21.07
N ASP A 216 2.92 10.37 -22.31
CA ASP A 216 3.55 10.85 -23.53
C ASP A 216 3.27 12.33 -23.82
N ILE A 217 2.13 12.86 -23.36
CA ILE A 217 1.78 14.29 -23.52
C ILE A 217 2.56 15.21 -22.56
N ILE A 218 3.34 14.66 -21.62
CA ILE A 218 4.06 15.42 -20.59
C ILE A 218 5.56 15.37 -20.89
N ASP A 219 6.17 16.55 -20.98
CA ASP A 219 7.61 16.72 -21.17
C ASP A 219 8.18 17.73 -20.16
N THR A 220 9.50 17.71 -19.92
CA THR A 220 10.17 18.76 -19.15
C THR A 220 11.12 19.54 -20.04
N ARG A 221 10.94 20.87 -20.10
CA ARG A 221 11.78 21.76 -20.92
C ARG A 221 12.25 22.97 -20.13
N VAL A 222 13.40 23.50 -20.51
CA VAL A 222 13.86 24.80 -20.02
C VAL A 222 13.32 25.88 -20.93
N ILE A 223 12.42 26.71 -20.41
CA ILE A 223 11.82 27.86 -21.11
C ILE A 223 12.25 29.11 -20.34
N ASP A 224 12.94 30.03 -21.02
CA ASP A 224 13.48 31.26 -20.41
C ASP A 224 14.34 31.00 -19.16
N GLY A 225 15.19 29.96 -19.19
CA GLY A 225 16.05 29.58 -18.06
C GLY A 225 15.33 28.92 -16.89
N ARG A 226 14.01 28.65 -17.00
CA ARG A 226 13.21 27.99 -15.97
C ARG A 226 12.81 26.60 -16.42
N LYS A 227 12.96 25.61 -15.54
CA LYS A 227 12.50 24.24 -15.79
C LYS A 227 10.97 24.21 -15.68
N CYS A 228 10.32 23.87 -16.77
CA CYS A 228 8.87 23.86 -16.92
C CYS A 228 8.40 22.43 -17.26
N LEU A 229 7.23 22.07 -16.75
CA LEU A 229 6.46 20.94 -17.24
C LEU A 229 5.66 21.43 -18.45
N VAL A 230 5.87 20.82 -19.61
CA VAL A 230 5.17 21.13 -20.86
C VAL A 230 4.14 20.05 -21.10
N ILE A 231 2.90 20.45 -21.35
CA ILE A 231 1.80 19.54 -21.66
C ILE A 231 1.36 19.85 -23.09
N GLU A 232 1.32 18.83 -23.93
CA GLU A 232 0.84 18.95 -25.31
C GLU A 232 -0.63 19.37 -25.33
N LEU A 233 -0.99 20.25 -26.26
CA LEU A 233 -2.37 20.65 -26.48
C LEU A 233 -3.06 19.59 -27.34
N THR A 234 -4.21 19.08 -26.88
CA THR A 234 -5.02 18.10 -27.60
C THR A 234 -6.40 18.66 -27.92
N ASP A 235 -7.03 18.16 -28.99
CA ASP A 235 -8.33 18.63 -29.48
C ASP A 235 -9.48 18.52 -28.45
N ASP A 236 -9.34 17.63 -27.47
CA ASP A 236 -10.31 17.38 -26.41
C ASP A 236 -10.06 18.23 -25.15
N MET A 237 -9.09 19.15 -25.18
CA MET A 237 -8.81 20.02 -24.05
C MET A 237 -9.95 20.98 -23.76
N THR A 238 -10.32 21.05 -22.47
CA THR A 238 -11.27 22.03 -21.96
C THR A 238 -10.70 22.77 -20.75
N VAL A 239 -10.96 24.07 -20.66
CA VAL A 239 -10.66 24.88 -19.47
C VAL A 239 -11.98 25.20 -18.80
N ASN A 240 -12.21 24.65 -17.61
CA ASN A 240 -13.48 24.78 -16.88
C ASN A 240 -14.71 24.39 -17.74
N GLY A 241 -14.56 23.37 -18.59
CA GLY A 241 -15.62 22.91 -19.50
C GLY A 241 -15.74 23.69 -20.82
N ILE A 242 -14.90 24.69 -21.05
CA ILE A 242 -14.86 25.46 -22.31
C ILE A 242 -13.81 24.84 -23.23
N PRO A 243 -14.16 24.41 -24.46
CA PRO A 243 -13.19 23.84 -25.39
C PRO A 243 -12.12 24.86 -25.79
N VAL A 244 -10.87 24.41 -25.85
CA VAL A 244 -9.74 25.22 -26.30
C VAL A 244 -9.54 24.95 -27.79
N ALA A 245 -9.78 25.95 -28.63
CA ALA A 245 -9.46 25.85 -30.06
C ALA A 245 -7.95 25.96 -30.25
N GLU A 246 -7.35 25.09 -31.07
CA GLU A 246 -5.97 25.25 -31.53
C GLU A 246 -5.81 26.63 -32.18
N GLY A 247 -5.16 27.55 -31.48
CA GLY A 247 -4.79 28.84 -32.04
C GLY A 247 -3.82 28.58 -33.18
N THR A 248 -4.19 29.01 -34.40
CA THR A 248 -3.32 28.91 -35.57
C THR A 248 -2.01 29.64 -35.27
N VAL A 249 -0.92 28.90 -35.04
CA VAL A 249 0.40 29.50 -34.86
C VAL A 249 0.83 30.06 -36.22
N SER A 250 0.63 31.36 -36.43
CA SER A 250 1.28 32.08 -37.53
C SER A 250 2.80 31.98 -37.32
N LYS A 251 3.46 31.28 -38.25
CA LYS A 251 4.92 31.28 -38.41
C LYS A 251 5.47 32.68 -38.65
#